data_AF-A0AAU2XWG4-F1
#
_entry.id   AF-A0AAU2XWG4-F1
#
_cell.length_a   1.000
_cell.length_b   1.000
_cell.length_c   1.000
_cell.angle_alpha   90.00
_cell.angle_beta   90.00
_cell.angle_gamma   90.00
#
_symmetry.space_group_name_H-M   'P 1'
#
loop_
_entity.id
_entity.type
_entity.pdbx_description
1 polymer ?
#
loop_
_entity_poly.entity_id
_entity_poly.type
_entity_poly.pdbx_seq_one_letter_code
_entity_poly.pdbx_strand_id
1 'polypeptide(L)'
;MSETPVSRTSVKRTAIAVSAVSLLFPLSACGGSAEAGDGKNVTITVGYQSKTINTVTAGTLLRSLGYFEKDLNALHDGHTYKVDWQDYATGAPITAQMTAGKIDIGSMGDFPLLINAARGKQLGRPTRLVSVTGYNLHGGLNTIVTAPDSKLASLTDLKGRKVSTSVGSAADGTLVRALQRAGIDPDKGIEKLNQQPAVGASALSAGSTDALSQFVAWPGLLAYQGKAKALYDGAQLNLPTFHGVTAREDFAKQRPAVLDAFLKAQAEATDYLNSHPVAAAEKVAKATDLPAEVVYLYNGAHGIATFDPAIKPQLVSALKQDVSVLKSAKLTGDIDVDAFVDDQYVKKALGADYAKRLASTPPAAASEVWPKGSEKTVGFKSPSALLSYVEQHKNGIRAAYVPDATTGTLWFADKAVWVADRDQLLPFVAPATAKAYVAEHTGARVITYADALGQAS
;
A
#
# COMPACT_ATOMS: atom_id res chain seq x y z
N MET A 1 47.02 -56.67 21.02
CA MET A 1 45.56 -56.59 20.84
C MET A 1 45.33 -55.56 19.73
N SER A 2 45.21 -55.94 18.46
CA SER A 2 44.22 -56.82 17.80
C SER A 2 42.85 -56.15 17.60
N GLU A 3 42.25 -56.06 16.40
CA GLU A 3 42.65 -56.38 14.99
C GLU A 3 41.56 -55.73 14.07
N THR A 4 41.68 -55.40 12.76
CA THR A 4 42.72 -55.47 11.71
C THR A 4 42.42 -54.37 10.65
N PRO A 5 43.38 -53.77 9.91
CA PRO A 5 43.10 -52.75 8.88
C PRO A 5 42.80 -53.33 7.48
N VAL A 6 42.11 -52.57 6.62
CA VAL A 6 41.93 -52.89 5.19
C VAL A 6 42.82 -51.99 4.32
N SER A 7 43.53 -52.61 3.37
CA SER A 7 44.62 -51.99 2.60
C SER A 7 44.14 -51.25 1.33
N ARG A 8 44.97 -50.31 0.85
CA ARG A 8 44.93 -49.77 -0.51
C ARG A 8 45.88 -50.56 -1.40
N THR A 9 45.42 -50.99 -2.58
CA THR A 9 46.30 -51.48 -3.66
C THR A 9 45.91 -50.89 -5.01
N SER A 10 46.92 -50.40 -5.73
CA SER A 10 46.79 -49.77 -7.05
C SER A 10 46.85 -50.78 -8.19
N VAL A 11 46.07 -50.58 -9.25
CA VAL A 11 46.28 -51.23 -10.56
C VAL A 11 46.45 -50.15 -11.63
N LYS A 12 47.28 -50.42 -12.64
CA LYS A 12 47.75 -49.46 -13.64
C LYS A 12 46.78 -49.29 -14.81
N ARG A 13 46.92 -48.17 -15.54
CA ARG A 13 46.27 -47.94 -16.84
C ARG A 13 46.88 -48.85 -17.91
N THR A 14 46.03 -49.47 -18.73
CA THR A 14 46.33 -49.87 -20.11
C THR A 14 45.10 -49.53 -20.95
N ALA A 15 45.30 -48.93 -22.13
CA ALA A 15 44.20 -48.58 -23.03
C ALA A 15 43.97 -49.68 -24.07
N ILE A 16 42.72 -49.90 -24.44
CA ILE A 16 42.33 -50.62 -25.67
C ILE A 16 41.33 -49.71 -26.39
N ALA A 17 41.62 -49.41 -27.66
CA ALA A 17 40.72 -48.66 -28.52
C ALA A 17 39.75 -49.62 -29.23
N VAL A 18 38.48 -49.22 -29.35
CA VAL A 18 37.48 -49.87 -30.20
C VAL A 18 36.83 -48.78 -31.05
N SER A 19 36.82 -48.99 -32.37
CA SER A 19 36.31 -48.02 -33.36
C SER A 19 35.05 -48.55 -34.04
N ALA A 20 34.15 -47.63 -34.42
CA ALA A 20 32.85 -47.89 -35.07
C ALA A 20 31.83 -48.66 -34.19
N VAL A 21 30.51 -48.50 -34.34
CA VAL A 21 29.73 -48.05 -35.51
C VAL A 21 28.85 -46.84 -35.19
N SER A 22 28.84 -45.86 -36.09
CA SER A 22 27.97 -44.68 -36.05
C SER A 22 26.57 -44.98 -36.59
N LEU A 23 25.65 -45.37 -35.71
CA LEU A 23 24.22 -45.51 -36.04
C LEU A 23 23.56 -44.13 -36.18
N LEU A 24 23.28 -43.73 -37.42
CA LEU A 24 22.49 -42.54 -37.75
C LEU A 24 21.02 -42.78 -37.42
N PHE A 25 20.63 -42.50 -36.18
CA PHE A 25 19.21 -42.33 -35.85
C PHE A 25 18.71 -40.99 -36.43
N PRO A 26 17.55 -40.96 -37.11
CA PRO A 26 16.89 -39.71 -37.42
C PRO A 26 16.36 -39.12 -36.10
N LEU A 27 17.05 -38.08 -35.60
CA LEU A 27 16.52 -37.23 -34.54
C LEU A 27 15.34 -36.43 -35.12
N SER A 28 14.15 -37.04 -35.07
CA SER A 28 12.89 -36.36 -35.35
C SER A 28 12.78 -35.16 -34.42
N ALA A 29 13.02 -33.98 -34.98
CA ALA A 29 12.88 -32.74 -34.25
C ALA A 29 11.40 -32.55 -33.92
N CYS A 30 11.01 -32.91 -32.69
CA CYS A 30 9.79 -32.43 -32.07
C CYS A 30 9.92 -30.92 -31.82
N GLY A 31 9.94 -30.14 -32.90
CA GLY A 31 9.62 -28.73 -32.86
C GLY A 31 8.20 -28.63 -32.32
N GLY A 32 8.09 -28.38 -31.02
CA GLY A 32 6.83 -28.02 -30.40
C GLY A 32 6.38 -26.70 -31.01
N SER A 33 5.52 -26.79 -32.03
CA SER A 33 4.79 -25.64 -32.55
C SER A 33 4.14 -24.96 -31.35
N ALA A 34 4.61 -23.76 -31.01
CA ALA A 34 3.82 -22.88 -30.19
C ALA A 34 2.51 -22.65 -30.95
N GLU A 35 1.41 -23.20 -30.44
CA GLU A 35 0.10 -22.96 -31.02
C GLU A 35 -0.13 -21.46 -31.01
N ALA A 36 -0.08 -20.86 -32.20
CA ALA A 36 -0.39 -19.46 -32.38
C ALA A 36 -1.87 -19.30 -32.05
N GLY A 37 -2.16 -18.89 -30.81
CA GLY A 37 -3.51 -18.67 -30.33
C GLY A 37 -4.26 -17.80 -31.32
N ASP A 38 -5.49 -18.20 -31.63
CA ASP A 38 -6.36 -17.77 -32.75
C ASP A 38 -6.76 -16.26 -32.75
N GLY A 39 -6.00 -15.40 -32.05
CA GLY A 39 -6.24 -13.96 -31.86
C GLY A 39 -7.44 -13.65 -30.95
N LYS A 40 -8.47 -14.50 -30.98
CA LYS A 40 -9.72 -14.38 -30.24
C LYS A 40 -9.50 -14.48 -28.73
N ASN A 41 -8.74 -15.46 -28.25
CA ASN A 41 -8.45 -15.63 -26.83
C ASN A 41 -7.37 -14.64 -26.37
N VAL A 42 -7.74 -13.64 -25.56
CA VAL A 42 -6.84 -12.60 -25.05
C VAL A 42 -6.74 -12.70 -23.53
N THR A 43 -5.53 -12.93 -23.00
CA THR A 43 -5.26 -12.77 -21.57
C THR A 43 -4.81 -11.34 -21.29
N ILE A 44 -5.38 -10.71 -20.27
CA ILE A 44 -5.05 -9.38 -19.78
C ILE A 44 -4.47 -9.55 -18.38
N THR A 45 -3.20 -9.18 -18.17
CA THR A 45 -2.56 -9.37 -16.87
C THR A 45 -2.57 -8.09 -16.05
N VAL A 46 -3.19 -8.16 -14.85
CA VAL A 46 -3.33 -7.04 -13.91
C VAL A 46 -2.48 -7.31 -12.67
N GLY A 47 -1.46 -6.49 -12.45
CA GLY A 47 -0.62 -6.50 -11.25
C GLY A 47 -1.22 -5.63 -10.16
N TYR A 48 -1.46 -6.20 -8.97
CA TYR A 48 -2.01 -5.47 -7.83
C TYR A 48 -1.33 -5.87 -6.52
N GLN A 49 -1.66 -5.17 -5.43
CA GLN A 49 -1.10 -5.43 -4.09
C GLN A 49 -2.23 -5.74 -3.09
N SER A 50 -2.60 -7.00 -2.91
CA SER A 50 -3.84 -7.41 -2.23
C SER A 50 -4.03 -6.82 -0.82
N LYS A 51 -2.94 -6.82 -0.02
CA LYS A 51 -2.92 -6.32 1.37
C LYS A 51 -2.50 -4.85 1.50
N THR A 52 -2.43 -4.11 0.37
CA THR A 52 -2.17 -2.66 0.32
C THR A 52 -3.49 -1.93 0.07
N ILE A 53 -4.29 -1.76 1.12
CA ILE A 53 -5.74 -1.60 0.97
C ILE A 53 -6.22 -0.27 0.35
N ASN A 54 -5.33 0.70 0.12
CA ASN A 54 -5.61 1.88 -0.71
C ASN A 54 -5.51 1.62 -2.23
N THR A 55 -5.19 0.39 -2.67
CA THR A 55 -5.26 -0.03 -4.09
C THR A 55 -6.51 -0.83 -4.44
N VAL A 56 -7.43 -1.08 -3.50
CA VAL A 56 -8.49 -2.11 -3.67
C VAL A 56 -9.43 -1.85 -4.83
N THR A 57 -9.67 -0.59 -5.19
CA THR A 57 -10.52 -0.15 -6.31
C THR A 57 -9.95 -0.51 -7.68
N ALA A 58 -8.66 -0.84 -7.77
CA ALA A 58 -7.98 -1.39 -8.94
C ALA A 58 -7.30 -2.74 -8.63
N GLY A 59 -7.91 -3.53 -7.74
CA GLY A 59 -7.34 -4.77 -7.20
C GLY A 59 -8.38 -5.58 -6.43
N THR A 60 -8.13 -5.83 -5.14
CA THR A 60 -8.90 -6.74 -4.28
C THR A 60 -10.42 -6.54 -4.33
N LEU A 61 -10.92 -5.30 -4.22
CA LEU A 61 -12.37 -5.02 -4.20
C LEU A 61 -12.94 -5.13 -5.62
N LEU A 62 -12.28 -4.56 -6.63
CA LEU A 62 -12.68 -4.67 -8.04
C LEU A 62 -12.83 -6.14 -8.47
N ARG A 63 -11.81 -6.96 -8.19
CA ARG A 63 -11.83 -8.42 -8.43
C ARG A 63 -12.94 -9.13 -7.63
N SER A 64 -13.21 -8.70 -6.40
CA SER A 64 -14.28 -9.28 -5.55
C SER A 64 -15.70 -8.84 -5.96
N LEU A 65 -15.83 -7.83 -6.82
CA LEU A 65 -17.08 -7.37 -7.43
C LEU A 65 -17.27 -7.91 -8.86
N GLY A 66 -16.19 -8.36 -9.52
CA GLY A 66 -16.23 -8.93 -10.88
C GLY A 66 -16.58 -7.93 -11.98
N TYR A 67 -16.51 -6.62 -11.69
CA TYR A 67 -16.97 -5.58 -12.61
C TYR A 67 -16.12 -5.50 -13.89
N PHE A 68 -14.82 -5.82 -13.83
CA PHE A 68 -13.94 -5.77 -15.00
C PHE A 68 -14.26 -6.94 -15.95
N GLU A 69 -14.37 -8.16 -15.43
CA GLU A 69 -14.78 -9.34 -16.18
C GLU A 69 -16.18 -9.17 -16.78
N LYS A 70 -17.11 -8.56 -16.03
CA LYS A 70 -18.46 -8.18 -16.50
C LYS A 70 -18.38 -7.23 -17.71
N ASP A 71 -17.64 -6.13 -17.61
CA ASP A 71 -17.53 -5.14 -18.68
C ASP A 71 -16.77 -5.67 -19.91
N LEU A 72 -15.75 -6.52 -19.72
CA LEU A 72 -15.04 -7.19 -20.83
C LEU A 72 -15.94 -8.11 -21.63
N ASN A 73 -16.80 -8.90 -20.97
CA ASN A 73 -17.76 -9.78 -21.63
C ASN A 73 -18.83 -9.01 -22.42
N ALA A 74 -19.05 -7.74 -22.11
CA ALA A 74 -20.00 -6.85 -22.80
C ALA A 74 -19.40 -6.11 -24.01
N LEU A 75 -18.09 -6.25 -24.29
CA LEU A 75 -17.45 -5.60 -25.45
C LEU A 75 -17.90 -6.20 -26.79
N HIS A 76 -18.20 -7.49 -26.83
CA HIS A 76 -18.68 -8.24 -28.01
C HIS A 76 -17.85 -8.01 -29.30
N ASP A 77 -16.54 -7.72 -29.16
CA ASP A 77 -15.62 -7.32 -30.22
C ASP A 77 -15.00 -8.50 -31.02
N GLY A 78 -15.47 -9.72 -30.77
CA GLY A 78 -14.94 -10.96 -31.34
C GLY A 78 -13.81 -11.60 -30.54
N HIS A 79 -13.34 -10.97 -29.45
CA HIS A 79 -12.40 -11.58 -28.50
C HIS A 79 -13.11 -12.25 -27.31
N THR A 80 -12.46 -13.28 -26.77
CA THR A 80 -12.78 -13.90 -25.48
C THR A 80 -11.69 -13.48 -24.50
N TYR A 81 -12.07 -12.73 -23.47
CA TYR A 81 -11.13 -12.15 -22.52
C TYR A 81 -10.97 -13.00 -21.26
N LYS A 82 -9.73 -13.17 -20.81
CA LYS A 82 -9.38 -13.71 -19.49
C LYS A 82 -8.56 -12.68 -18.72
N VAL A 83 -8.95 -12.36 -17.48
CA VAL A 83 -8.13 -11.54 -16.59
C VAL A 83 -7.21 -12.45 -15.77
N ASP A 84 -5.92 -12.14 -15.74
CA ASP A 84 -4.93 -12.78 -14.88
C ASP A 84 -4.50 -11.80 -13.77
N TRP A 85 -5.04 -12.01 -12.57
CA TRP A 85 -4.81 -11.14 -11.41
C TRP A 85 -3.56 -11.58 -10.64
N GLN A 86 -2.45 -10.89 -10.84
CA GLN A 86 -1.16 -11.21 -10.21
C GLN A 86 -0.94 -10.34 -8.97
N ASP A 87 -0.84 -10.97 -7.79
CA ASP A 87 -0.68 -10.32 -6.49
C ASP A 87 0.79 -10.15 -6.08
N TYR A 88 1.12 -9.00 -5.49
CA TYR A 88 2.47 -8.62 -5.09
C TYR A 88 2.53 -7.87 -3.76
N ALA A 89 3.59 -8.12 -2.99
CA ALA A 89 3.80 -7.47 -1.69
C ALA A 89 4.18 -5.97 -1.77
N THR A 90 4.67 -5.48 -2.92
CA THR A 90 5.09 -4.09 -3.16
C THR A 90 5.00 -3.75 -4.66
N GLY A 91 5.11 -2.47 -5.03
CA GLY A 91 5.11 -2.03 -6.44
C GLY A 91 6.40 -2.30 -7.22
N ALA A 92 7.50 -2.63 -6.54
CA ALA A 92 8.79 -2.94 -7.19
C ALA A 92 8.76 -4.20 -8.09
N PRO A 93 8.23 -5.36 -7.67
CA PRO A 93 8.03 -6.50 -8.57
C PRO A 93 7.00 -6.23 -9.66
N ILE A 94 5.91 -5.48 -9.40
CA ILE A 94 4.97 -5.07 -10.47
C ILE A 94 5.71 -4.27 -11.54
N THR A 95 6.54 -3.31 -11.12
CA THR A 95 7.42 -2.54 -12.00
C THR A 95 8.32 -3.43 -12.84
N ALA A 96 8.95 -4.44 -12.24
CA ALA A 96 9.82 -5.37 -12.95
C ALA A 96 9.06 -6.24 -13.96
N GLN A 97 7.87 -6.75 -13.62
CA GLN A 97 7.08 -7.58 -14.54
C GLN A 97 6.42 -6.74 -15.66
N MET A 98 5.94 -5.52 -15.40
CA MET A 98 5.50 -4.59 -16.44
C MET A 98 6.65 -4.26 -17.41
N THR A 99 7.85 -4.02 -16.88
CA THR A 99 9.06 -3.76 -17.69
C THR A 99 9.42 -4.98 -18.56
N ALA A 100 9.26 -6.20 -18.03
CA ALA A 100 9.38 -7.44 -18.79
C ALA A 100 8.24 -7.64 -19.81
N GLY A 101 7.13 -6.92 -19.69
CA GLY A 101 5.93 -7.08 -20.56
C GLY A 101 5.02 -8.22 -20.14
N LYS A 102 5.11 -8.65 -18.87
CA LYS A 102 4.31 -9.71 -18.27
C LYS A 102 3.08 -9.20 -17.51
N ILE A 103 2.94 -7.88 -17.36
CA ILE A 103 1.80 -7.20 -16.76
C ILE A 103 1.42 -6.04 -17.68
N ASP A 104 0.14 -5.88 -17.96
CA ASP A 104 -0.41 -4.86 -18.86
C ASP A 104 -0.85 -3.60 -18.11
N ILE A 105 -1.51 -3.83 -16.97
CA ILE A 105 -2.04 -2.82 -16.05
C ILE A 105 -1.48 -3.10 -14.66
N GLY A 106 -0.84 -2.11 -14.03
CA GLY A 106 -0.24 -2.22 -12.70
C GLY A 106 -0.80 -1.18 -11.73
N SER A 107 -1.23 -1.61 -10.55
CA SER A 107 -1.73 -0.77 -9.46
C SER A 107 -0.69 -0.68 -8.33
N MET A 108 -0.13 0.51 -8.10
CA MET A 108 0.98 0.71 -7.15
C MET A 108 1.10 2.17 -6.66
N GLY A 109 1.97 2.41 -5.68
CA GLY A 109 2.22 3.74 -5.11
C GLY A 109 2.95 4.74 -6.00
N ASP A 110 2.77 6.02 -5.70
CA ASP A 110 3.53 7.19 -6.16
C ASP A 110 5.03 6.90 -6.48
N PHE A 111 5.81 6.41 -5.51
CA PHE A 111 7.24 6.11 -5.69
C PHE A 111 7.49 5.00 -6.74
N PRO A 112 6.90 3.79 -6.66
CA PRO A 112 7.10 2.78 -7.69
C PRO A 112 6.47 3.14 -9.05
N LEU A 113 5.42 3.96 -9.11
CA LEU A 113 4.91 4.53 -10.38
C LEU A 113 6.01 5.34 -11.10
N LEU A 114 6.75 6.18 -10.37
CA LEU A 114 7.87 6.96 -10.90
C LEU A 114 9.06 6.07 -11.33
N ILE A 115 9.36 5.01 -10.57
CA ILE A 115 10.37 4.02 -10.96
C ILE A 115 9.93 3.28 -12.24
N ASN A 116 8.66 2.91 -12.36
CA ASN A 116 8.07 2.29 -13.54
C ASN A 116 8.18 3.19 -14.78
N ALA A 117 7.80 4.46 -14.66
CA ALA A 117 7.94 5.47 -15.72
C ALA A 117 9.41 5.60 -16.19
N ALA A 118 10.36 5.69 -15.25
CA ALA A 118 11.78 5.79 -15.53
C ALA A 118 12.30 4.57 -16.31
N ARG A 119 11.98 3.34 -15.85
CA ARG A 119 12.46 2.09 -16.48
C ARG A 119 11.78 1.82 -17.81
N GLY A 120 10.49 2.11 -17.93
CA GLY A 120 9.76 2.04 -19.21
C GLY A 120 10.38 2.97 -20.27
N LYS A 121 10.63 4.23 -19.92
CA LYS A 121 11.31 5.21 -20.80
C LYS A 121 12.73 4.77 -21.15
N GLN A 122 13.51 4.27 -20.17
CA GLN A 122 14.88 3.78 -20.39
C GLN A 122 14.96 2.62 -21.39
N LEU A 123 13.94 1.76 -21.44
CA LEU A 123 13.94 0.52 -22.22
C LEU A 123 13.09 0.58 -23.49
N GLY A 124 12.61 1.77 -23.89
CA GLY A 124 11.74 1.94 -25.06
C GLY A 124 10.35 1.34 -24.92
N ARG A 125 9.91 1.08 -23.68
CA ARG A 125 8.61 0.48 -23.32
C ARG A 125 7.85 1.41 -22.36
N PRO A 126 7.47 2.62 -22.80
CA PRO A 126 6.84 3.61 -21.93
C PRO A 126 5.51 3.12 -21.33
N THR A 127 5.20 3.69 -20.17
CA THR A 127 3.95 3.49 -19.45
C THR A 127 3.27 4.83 -19.19
N ARG A 128 2.00 4.82 -18.80
CA ARG A 128 1.19 6.02 -18.50
C ARG A 128 0.49 5.84 -17.18
N LEU A 129 0.50 6.85 -16.30
CA LEU A 129 -0.39 6.93 -15.15
C LEU A 129 -1.77 7.38 -15.64
N VAL A 130 -2.73 6.46 -15.59
CA VAL A 130 -4.06 6.60 -16.23
C VAL A 130 -5.19 6.88 -15.25
N SER A 131 -5.03 6.57 -13.95
CA SER A 131 -5.98 6.90 -12.88
C SER A 131 -5.35 6.83 -11.48
N VAL A 132 -6.03 7.37 -10.48
CA VAL A 132 -5.71 7.22 -9.05
C VAL A 132 -6.51 6.06 -8.45
N THR A 133 -6.01 5.38 -7.41
CA THR A 133 -6.82 4.39 -6.65
C THR A 133 -7.31 4.98 -5.33
N GLY A 134 -6.38 5.55 -4.55
CA GLY A 134 -6.65 6.13 -3.25
C GLY A 134 -5.47 6.95 -2.75
N TYR A 135 -5.77 8.06 -2.07
CA TYR A 135 -4.78 9.08 -1.67
C TYR A 135 -5.07 9.65 -0.28
N ASN A 136 -4.07 10.32 0.31
CA ASN A 136 -4.24 11.21 1.45
C ASN A 136 -3.43 12.48 1.18
N LEU A 137 -4.04 13.67 1.36
CA LEU A 137 -3.41 14.94 0.98
C LEU A 137 -2.32 15.42 1.95
N HIS A 138 -2.22 14.83 3.14
CA HIS A 138 -1.28 15.25 4.19
C HIS A 138 -0.13 14.24 4.38
N GLY A 139 -0.36 12.95 4.10
CA GLY A 139 0.67 11.90 4.13
C GLY A 139 0.31 10.62 4.90
N GLY A 140 -0.87 10.54 5.54
CA GLY A 140 -1.20 9.56 6.59
C GLY A 140 -1.27 8.07 6.20
N LEU A 141 -1.06 7.72 4.92
CA LEU A 141 -1.05 6.32 4.46
C LEU A 141 0.28 5.59 4.77
N ASN A 142 1.27 6.31 5.27
CA ASN A 142 2.57 5.79 5.70
C ASN A 142 2.79 6.14 7.18
N THR A 143 3.24 5.18 7.98
CA THR A 143 3.47 5.40 9.42
C THR A 143 4.76 4.71 9.85
N ILE A 144 5.50 5.34 10.76
CA ILE A 144 6.65 4.71 11.43
C ILE A 144 6.17 4.19 12.78
N VAL A 145 6.33 2.90 13.02
CA VAL A 145 5.92 2.20 14.25
C VAL A 145 7.09 1.52 14.94
N THR A 146 6.95 1.31 16.24
CA THR A 146 7.95 0.64 17.12
C THR A 146 7.25 -0.41 17.98
N ALA A 147 8.01 -1.32 18.60
CA ALA A 147 7.46 -2.27 19.57
C ALA A 147 6.73 -1.56 20.73
N PRO A 148 5.70 -2.16 21.36
CA PRO A 148 4.83 -1.46 22.32
C PRO A 148 5.57 -0.96 23.56
N ASP A 149 6.56 -1.72 24.02
CA ASP A 149 7.47 -1.46 25.13
C ASP A 149 8.69 -0.59 24.76
N SER A 150 8.87 -0.29 23.48
CA SER A 150 10.02 0.48 22.98
C SER A 150 10.16 1.84 23.67
N LYS A 151 11.40 2.20 24.01
CA LYS A 151 11.74 3.48 24.66
C LYS A 151 11.91 4.63 23.67
N LEU A 152 11.81 4.36 22.36
CA LEU A 152 11.82 5.39 21.32
C LEU A 152 10.52 6.21 21.41
N ALA A 153 10.63 7.54 21.44
CA ALA A 153 9.49 8.45 21.61
C ALA A 153 9.38 9.51 20.50
N SER A 154 10.41 9.62 19.64
CA SER A 154 10.56 10.61 18.58
C SER A 154 11.35 10.06 17.39
N LEU A 155 11.32 10.78 16.26
CA LEU A 155 12.24 10.53 15.14
C LEU A 155 13.72 10.65 15.55
N THR A 156 14.06 11.53 16.50
CA THR A 156 15.45 11.75 16.90
C THR A 156 16.07 10.56 17.63
N ASP A 157 15.25 9.69 18.23
CA ASP A 157 15.71 8.46 18.88
C ASP A 157 16.11 7.35 17.88
N LEU A 158 15.74 7.51 16.59
CA LEU A 158 16.13 6.58 15.52
C LEU A 158 17.63 6.66 15.16
N LYS A 159 18.38 7.64 15.66
CA LYS A 159 19.82 7.78 15.36
C LYS A 159 20.60 6.51 15.74
N GLY A 160 21.20 5.86 14.75
CA GLY A 160 21.92 4.60 14.89
C GLY A 160 21.03 3.35 15.04
N ARG A 161 19.73 3.44 14.77
CA ARG A 161 18.76 2.34 14.94
C ARG A 161 18.49 1.56 13.65
N LYS A 162 18.06 0.31 13.80
CA LYS A 162 17.62 -0.57 12.71
C LYS A 162 16.18 -0.23 12.33
N VAL A 163 15.99 0.29 11.12
CA VAL A 163 14.66 0.66 10.60
C VAL A 163 14.33 -0.20 9.39
N SER A 164 13.34 -1.07 9.52
CA SER A 164 12.77 -1.83 8.41
C SER A 164 11.94 -0.90 7.52
N THR A 165 12.12 -0.98 6.19
CA THR A 165 11.21 -0.37 5.22
C THR A 165 11.29 -1.05 3.84
N SER A 166 10.30 -0.82 2.99
CA SER A 166 10.33 -1.24 1.59
C SER A 166 11.03 -0.16 0.75
N VAL A 167 12.32 -0.32 0.41
CA VAL A 167 13.09 0.74 -0.29
C VAL A 167 12.49 1.07 -1.65
N GLY A 168 12.38 2.36 -1.97
CA GLY A 168 11.72 2.84 -3.19
C GLY A 168 10.19 2.75 -3.16
N SER A 169 9.57 2.64 -1.98
CA SER A 169 8.13 2.78 -1.77
C SER A 169 7.76 4.13 -1.12
N ALA A 170 6.47 4.45 -1.10
CA ALA A 170 5.90 5.60 -0.38
C ALA A 170 6.38 5.69 1.10
N ALA A 171 6.60 4.53 1.74
CA ALA A 171 7.03 4.45 3.13
C ALA A 171 8.52 4.77 3.33
N ASP A 172 9.38 4.37 2.39
CA ASP A 172 10.80 4.78 2.37
C ASP A 172 10.90 6.26 2.01
N GLY A 173 10.07 6.75 1.08
CA GLY A 173 9.90 8.18 0.79
C GLY A 173 9.52 9.00 2.02
N THR A 174 8.52 8.52 2.77
CA THR A 174 8.08 9.14 4.04
C THR A 174 9.19 9.09 5.09
N LEU A 175 9.88 7.95 5.25
CA LEU A 175 11.01 7.81 6.16
C LEU A 175 12.13 8.80 5.84
N VAL A 176 12.55 8.88 4.57
CA VAL A 176 13.61 9.81 4.11
C VAL A 176 13.21 11.26 4.40
N ARG A 177 12.00 11.68 4.03
CA ARG A 177 11.49 13.04 4.26
C ARG A 177 11.38 13.35 5.77
N ALA A 178 10.95 12.40 6.60
CA ALA A 178 10.82 12.56 8.05
C ALA A 178 12.19 12.68 8.73
N LEU A 179 13.14 11.79 8.41
CA LEU A 179 14.52 11.84 8.92
C LEU A 179 15.21 13.17 8.55
N GLN A 180 15.06 13.62 7.30
CA GLN A 180 15.58 14.91 6.84
C GLN A 180 15.02 16.09 7.65
N ARG A 181 13.70 16.13 7.90
CA ARG A 181 13.09 17.16 8.77
C ARG A 181 13.56 17.10 10.22
N ALA A 182 13.91 15.91 10.72
CA ALA A 182 14.47 15.71 12.06
C ALA A 182 15.99 15.98 12.15
N GLY A 183 16.64 16.46 11.08
CA GLY A 183 18.08 16.70 11.05
C GLY A 183 18.91 15.41 11.10
N ILE A 184 18.43 14.36 10.41
CA ILE A 184 19.05 13.03 10.35
C ILE A 184 19.39 12.70 8.89
N ASP A 185 20.65 12.33 8.63
CA ASP A 185 21.07 11.77 7.34
C ASP A 185 20.30 10.44 7.11
N PRO A 186 19.50 10.30 6.05
CA PRO A 186 18.63 9.13 5.85
C PRO A 186 19.39 7.87 5.40
N ASP A 187 20.67 8.00 5.03
CA ASP A 187 21.53 6.92 4.53
C ASP A 187 22.62 6.53 5.55
N LYS A 188 23.02 7.45 6.44
CA LYS A 188 24.06 7.23 7.47
C LYS A 188 23.56 7.35 8.91
N GLY A 189 22.43 8.00 9.14
CA GLY A 189 21.87 8.23 10.46
C GLY A 189 21.07 7.05 11.02
N ILE A 190 20.76 6.04 10.19
CA ILE A 190 20.03 4.82 10.56
C ILE A 190 20.66 3.59 9.87
N GLU A 191 20.46 2.40 10.40
CA GLU A 191 20.65 1.15 9.66
C GLU A 191 19.34 0.83 8.92
N LYS A 192 19.21 1.30 7.68
CA LYS A 192 18.02 1.08 6.84
C LYS A 192 18.01 -0.35 6.29
N LEU A 193 17.00 -1.13 6.65
CA LEU A 193 16.86 -2.53 6.25
C LEU A 193 15.74 -2.68 5.20
N ASN A 194 16.14 -2.97 3.96
CA ASN A 194 15.21 -3.19 2.85
C ASN A 194 14.47 -4.53 3.00
N GLN A 195 13.20 -4.49 3.39
CA GLN A 195 12.39 -5.68 3.67
C GLN A 195 10.97 -5.51 3.13
N GLN A 196 10.39 -6.62 2.64
CA GLN A 196 8.97 -6.64 2.26
C GLN A 196 8.08 -6.44 3.51
N PRO A 197 6.87 -5.89 3.38
CA PRO A 197 6.05 -5.49 4.53
C PRO A 197 5.82 -6.57 5.59
N ALA A 198 5.51 -7.80 5.18
CA ALA A 198 5.33 -8.93 6.08
C ALA A 198 6.63 -9.31 6.83
N VAL A 199 7.77 -9.28 6.13
CA VAL A 199 9.09 -9.57 6.73
C VAL A 199 9.47 -8.51 7.75
N GLY A 200 9.24 -7.23 7.44
CA GLY A 200 9.46 -6.11 8.37
C GLY A 200 8.55 -6.15 9.59
N ALA A 201 7.28 -6.50 9.41
CA ALA A 201 6.34 -6.70 10.52
C ALA A 201 6.77 -7.84 11.46
N SER A 202 7.24 -8.96 10.90
CA SER A 202 7.83 -10.06 11.68
C SER A 202 9.14 -9.66 12.36
N ALA A 203 10.02 -8.91 11.67
CA ALA A 203 11.32 -8.50 12.21
C ALA A 203 11.16 -7.51 13.39
N LEU A 204 10.22 -6.58 13.31
CA LEU A 204 9.86 -5.72 14.45
C LEU A 204 9.26 -6.54 15.60
N SER A 205 8.34 -7.45 15.31
CA SER A 205 7.73 -8.34 16.33
C SER A 205 8.73 -9.27 17.02
N ALA A 206 9.87 -9.55 16.38
CA ALA A 206 10.95 -10.37 16.91
C ALA A 206 12.11 -9.55 17.54
N GLY A 207 12.01 -8.22 17.59
CA GLY A 207 13.08 -7.35 18.10
C GLY A 207 14.32 -7.25 17.19
N SER A 208 14.28 -7.77 15.97
CA SER A 208 15.37 -7.72 14.99
C SER A 208 15.54 -6.33 14.35
N THR A 209 14.53 -5.44 14.50
CA THR A 209 14.57 -4.03 14.10
C THR A 209 13.92 -3.17 15.17
N ASP A 210 14.51 -2.02 15.52
CA ASP A 210 13.94 -1.10 16.51
C ASP A 210 12.64 -0.44 16.03
N ALA A 211 12.50 -0.25 14.71
CA ALA A 211 11.33 0.40 14.09
C ALA A 211 11.00 -0.17 12.69
N LEU A 212 9.76 0.05 12.25
CA LEU A 212 9.24 -0.25 10.92
C LEU A 212 8.59 1.01 10.33
N SER A 213 9.08 1.47 9.18
CA SER A 213 8.37 2.44 8.33
C SER A 213 7.68 1.69 7.20
N GLN A 214 6.35 1.69 7.17
CA GLN A 214 5.59 0.95 6.16
C GLN A 214 4.28 1.64 5.77
N PHE A 215 3.79 1.28 4.58
CA PHE A 215 2.49 1.72 4.08
C PHE A 215 1.34 0.87 4.65
N VAL A 216 0.14 1.46 4.63
CA VAL A 216 -1.18 0.83 4.81
C VAL A 216 -1.28 -0.59 4.21
N ALA A 217 -1.75 -1.63 4.92
CA ALA A 217 -2.36 -1.64 6.25
C ALA A 217 -1.39 -1.92 7.42
N TRP A 218 -0.09 -2.14 7.15
CA TRP A 218 0.81 -2.82 8.08
C TRP A 218 1.01 -2.11 9.44
N PRO A 219 1.13 -0.77 9.51
CA PRO A 219 1.15 -0.06 10.79
C PRO A 219 -0.13 -0.26 11.62
N GLY A 220 -1.30 -0.03 10.99
CA GLY A 220 -2.60 -0.19 11.64
C GLY A 220 -2.88 -1.63 12.07
N LEU A 221 -2.45 -2.61 11.28
CA LEU A 221 -2.54 -4.03 11.62
C LEU A 221 -1.75 -4.38 12.89
N LEU A 222 -0.52 -3.90 13.01
CA LEU A 222 0.32 -4.14 14.19
C LEU A 222 -0.20 -3.38 15.42
N ALA A 223 -0.72 -2.16 15.25
CA ALA A 223 -1.35 -1.40 16.32
C ALA A 223 -2.63 -2.09 16.83
N TYR A 224 -3.51 -2.52 15.92
CA TYR A 224 -4.72 -3.29 16.25
C TYR A 224 -4.40 -4.57 17.03
N GLN A 225 -3.40 -5.34 16.58
CA GLN A 225 -2.92 -6.55 17.25
C GLN A 225 -2.13 -6.30 18.55
N GLY A 226 -1.93 -5.04 18.96
CA GLY A 226 -1.14 -4.70 20.15
C GLY A 226 0.36 -5.01 20.03
N LYS A 227 0.86 -5.19 18.80
CA LYS A 227 2.26 -5.57 18.48
C LYS A 227 3.14 -4.38 18.13
N ALA A 228 2.57 -3.19 17.93
CA ALA A 228 3.33 -1.97 17.75
C ALA A 228 2.55 -0.73 18.23
N LYS A 229 3.27 0.38 18.40
CA LYS A 229 2.73 1.73 18.59
C LYS A 229 3.32 2.68 17.56
N ALA A 230 2.61 3.72 17.17
CA ALA A 230 3.15 4.72 16.26
C ALA A 230 4.21 5.60 16.96
N LEU A 231 5.29 5.88 16.21
CA LEU A 231 6.36 6.79 16.55
C LEU A 231 6.21 8.11 15.78
N TYR A 232 5.74 8.03 14.53
CA TYR A 232 5.54 9.16 13.63
C TYR A 232 4.44 8.87 12.61
N ASP A 233 3.51 9.81 12.44
CA ASP A 233 2.48 9.79 11.40
C ASP A 233 2.99 10.52 10.15
N GLY A 234 2.91 9.87 8.99
CA GLY A 234 3.27 10.48 7.70
C GLY A 234 2.49 11.76 7.40
N ALA A 235 1.30 11.95 7.94
CA ALA A 235 0.53 13.18 7.77
C ALA A 235 1.20 14.44 8.36
N GLN A 236 2.14 14.28 9.30
CA GLN A 236 2.99 15.37 9.81
C GLN A 236 3.94 15.93 8.73
N LEU A 237 4.08 15.25 7.58
CA LEU A 237 4.75 15.84 6.41
C LEU A 237 3.92 16.96 5.77
N ASN A 238 2.59 16.92 5.84
CA ASN A 238 1.69 17.75 5.05
C ASN A 238 2.05 17.74 3.54
N LEU A 239 2.26 16.53 3.01
CA LEU A 239 2.58 16.26 1.61
C LEU A 239 1.69 15.11 1.11
N PRO A 240 1.01 15.24 -0.06
CA PRO A 240 0.17 14.18 -0.56
C PRO A 240 0.95 12.89 -0.84
N THR A 241 0.34 11.75 -0.53
CA THR A 241 0.79 10.41 -0.95
C THR A 241 -0.41 9.67 -1.53
N PHE A 242 -0.17 8.85 -2.56
CA PHE A 242 -1.25 8.14 -3.25
C PHE A 242 -0.77 6.86 -3.92
N HIS A 243 -1.74 6.05 -4.32
CA HIS A 243 -1.52 4.94 -5.24
C HIS A 243 -2.39 5.14 -6.48
N GLY A 244 -1.97 4.58 -7.62
CA GLY A 244 -2.59 4.81 -8.92
C GLY A 244 -2.36 3.64 -9.86
N VAL A 245 -3.03 3.71 -11.00
CA VAL A 245 -2.99 2.70 -12.05
C VAL A 245 -2.10 3.19 -13.18
N THR A 246 -1.12 2.38 -13.57
CA THR A 246 -0.30 2.58 -14.76
C THR A 246 -0.55 1.49 -15.78
N ALA A 247 -0.60 1.86 -17.06
CA ALA A 247 -0.75 0.92 -18.18
C ALA A 247 0.46 0.98 -19.11
N ARG A 248 0.81 -0.14 -19.76
CA ARG A 248 1.81 -0.12 -20.85
C ARG A 248 1.24 0.64 -22.06
N GLU A 249 2.00 1.57 -22.63
CA GLU A 249 1.50 2.46 -23.69
C GLU A 249 1.15 1.69 -24.98
N ASP A 250 1.90 0.63 -25.30
CA ASP A 250 1.61 -0.25 -26.43
C ASP A 250 0.31 -1.04 -26.21
N PHE A 251 0.07 -1.55 -25.00
CA PHE A 251 -1.20 -2.20 -24.63
C PHE A 251 -2.38 -1.22 -24.73
N ALA A 252 -2.24 -0.02 -24.15
CA ALA A 252 -3.28 1.02 -24.18
C ALA A 252 -3.66 1.44 -25.61
N LYS A 253 -2.71 1.42 -26.55
CA LYS A 253 -2.94 1.68 -27.98
C LYS A 253 -3.52 0.48 -28.74
N GLN A 254 -3.13 -0.75 -28.39
CA GLN A 254 -3.59 -1.98 -29.06
C GLN A 254 -4.94 -2.49 -28.55
N ARG A 255 -5.33 -2.15 -27.31
CA ARG A 255 -6.57 -2.59 -26.65
C ARG A 255 -7.23 -1.45 -25.87
N PRO A 256 -7.57 -0.31 -26.51
CA PRO A 256 -8.15 0.85 -25.82
C PRO A 256 -9.48 0.50 -25.12
N ALA A 257 -10.36 -0.28 -25.74
CA ALA A 257 -11.64 -0.69 -25.16
C ALA A 257 -11.50 -1.53 -23.87
N VAL A 258 -10.41 -2.32 -23.75
CA VAL A 258 -10.08 -3.08 -22.54
C VAL A 258 -9.65 -2.15 -21.40
N LEU A 259 -8.86 -1.11 -21.72
CA LEU A 259 -8.46 -0.11 -20.73
C LEU A 259 -9.64 0.79 -20.32
N ASP A 260 -10.52 1.15 -21.26
CA ASP A 260 -11.79 1.83 -20.98
C ASP A 260 -12.65 1.01 -20.01
N ALA A 261 -12.82 -0.29 -20.28
CA ALA A 261 -13.56 -1.22 -19.41
C ALA A 261 -12.91 -1.34 -18.02
N PHE A 262 -11.59 -1.39 -17.92
CA PHE A 262 -10.89 -1.42 -16.62
C PHE A 262 -11.17 -0.15 -15.81
N LEU A 263 -11.05 1.03 -16.42
CA LEU A 263 -11.22 2.31 -15.73
C LEU A 263 -12.68 2.60 -15.36
N LYS A 264 -13.62 2.16 -16.21
CA LYS A 264 -15.06 2.16 -15.87
C LYS A 264 -15.35 1.26 -14.68
N ALA A 265 -14.85 0.02 -14.69
CA ALA A 265 -15.04 -0.92 -13.60
C ALA A 265 -14.36 -0.46 -12.28
N GLN A 266 -13.20 0.20 -12.37
CA GLN A 266 -12.54 0.88 -11.24
C GLN A 266 -13.39 2.02 -10.67
N ALA A 267 -14.04 2.82 -11.51
CA ALA A 267 -14.96 3.87 -11.06
C ALA A 267 -16.19 3.26 -10.36
N GLU A 268 -16.82 2.23 -10.94
CA GLU A 268 -17.92 1.49 -10.29
C GLU A 268 -17.50 0.88 -8.93
N ALA A 269 -16.29 0.30 -8.84
CA ALA A 269 -15.76 -0.24 -7.58
C ALA A 269 -15.44 0.85 -6.54
N THR A 270 -15.05 2.05 -6.99
CA THR A 270 -14.82 3.22 -6.14
C THR A 270 -16.13 3.76 -5.58
N ASP A 271 -17.17 3.86 -6.41
CA ASP A 271 -18.49 4.31 -5.97
C ASP A 271 -19.18 3.27 -5.08
N TYR A 272 -18.97 1.98 -5.32
CA TYR A 272 -19.38 0.93 -4.37
C TYR A 272 -18.69 1.10 -3.00
N LEU A 273 -17.38 1.34 -2.97
CA LEU A 273 -16.64 1.58 -1.73
C LEU A 273 -17.19 2.78 -0.97
N ASN A 274 -17.30 3.93 -1.64
CA ASN A 274 -17.74 5.19 -1.03
C ASN A 274 -19.21 5.16 -0.55
N SER A 275 -20.07 4.35 -1.18
CA SER A 275 -21.49 4.20 -0.78
C SER A 275 -21.76 3.05 0.20
N HIS A 276 -20.90 2.03 0.26
CA HIS A 276 -21.05 0.85 1.11
C HIS A 276 -19.76 0.52 1.89
N PRO A 277 -19.14 1.47 2.62
CA PRO A 277 -17.78 1.31 3.15
C PRO A 277 -17.59 0.12 4.09
N VAL A 278 -18.60 -0.20 4.92
CA VAL A 278 -18.58 -1.40 5.78
C VAL A 278 -18.59 -2.69 4.96
N ALA A 279 -19.49 -2.82 3.98
CA ALA A 279 -19.57 -4.03 3.14
C ALA A 279 -18.35 -4.16 2.20
N ALA A 280 -17.77 -3.05 1.76
CA ALA A 280 -16.51 -3.02 1.03
C ALA A 280 -15.33 -3.47 1.90
N ALA A 281 -15.26 -2.99 3.15
CA ALA A 281 -14.24 -3.42 4.12
C ALA A 281 -14.35 -4.93 4.43
N GLU A 282 -15.55 -5.46 4.64
CA GLU A 282 -15.77 -6.90 4.86
C GLU A 282 -15.41 -7.76 3.63
N LYS A 283 -15.74 -7.31 2.41
CA LYS A 283 -15.32 -7.98 1.17
C LYS A 283 -13.79 -8.04 1.04
N VAL A 284 -13.11 -6.93 1.30
CA VAL A 284 -11.64 -6.85 1.25
C VAL A 284 -11.00 -7.69 2.37
N ALA A 285 -11.55 -7.66 3.59
CA ALA A 285 -11.10 -8.49 4.71
C ALA A 285 -11.16 -9.98 4.37
N LYS A 286 -12.32 -10.47 3.90
CA LYS A 286 -12.52 -11.85 3.45
C LYS A 286 -11.59 -12.26 2.30
N ALA A 287 -11.15 -11.32 1.47
CA ALA A 287 -10.25 -11.56 0.35
C ALA A 287 -8.75 -11.42 0.69
N THR A 288 -8.39 -11.03 1.92
CA THR A 288 -7.00 -10.69 2.30
C THR A 288 -6.56 -11.22 3.68
N ASP A 289 -7.46 -11.85 4.45
CA ASP A 289 -7.23 -12.25 5.85
C ASP A 289 -6.83 -11.09 6.78
N LEU A 290 -7.08 -9.84 6.37
CA LEU A 290 -6.95 -8.68 7.23
C LEU A 290 -8.21 -8.51 8.09
N PRO A 291 -8.12 -8.11 9.37
CA PRO A 291 -9.28 -7.75 10.17
C PRO A 291 -10.07 -6.63 9.48
N ALA A 292 -11.39 -6.74 9.37
CA ALA A 292 -12.20 -5.73 8.69
C ALA A 292 -12.14 -4.37 9.38
N GLU A 293 -11.84 -4.34 10.69
CA GLU A 293 -11.56 -3.15 11.48
C GLU A 293 -10.30 -2.41 10.99
N VAL A 294 -9.25 -3.17 10.66
CA VAL A 294 -8.03 -2.65 10.06
C VAL A 294 -8.25 -2.23 8.61
N VAL A 295 -9.15 -2.89 7.89
CA VAL A 295 -9.54 -2.43 6.55
C VAL A 295 -10.33 -1.12 6.62
N TYR A 296 -11.30 -1.03 7.53
CA TYR A 296 -12.18 0.13 7.70
C TYR A 296 -11.43 1.36 8.21
N LEU A 297 -10.39 1.20 9.03
CA LEU A 297 -9.52 2.33 9.43
C LEU A 297 -9.04 3.18 8.24
N TYR A 298 -8.72 2.55 7.11
CA TYR A 298 -8.24 3.24 5.91
C TYR A 298 -9.34 3.43 4.85
N ASN A 299 -10.30 2.50 4.76
CA ASN A 299 -11.30 2.43 3.68
C ASN A 299 -12.75 2.72 4.14
N GLY A 300 -12.93 3.17 5.37
CA GLY A 300 -14.22 3.56 5.97
C GLY A 300 -14.75 4.90 5.47
N ALA A 301 -15.93 5.30 5.97
CA ALA A 301 -16.57 6.56 5.57
C ALA A 301 -15.71 7.80 5.88
N HIS A 302 -14.96 7.76 6.98
CA HIS A 302 -13.98 8.78 7.37
C HIS A 302 -12.53 8.23 7.37
N GLY A 303 -12.28 7.16 6.61
CA GLY A 303 -11.02 6.43 6.58
C GLY A 303 -9.84 7.28 6.08
N ILE A 304 -8.62 6.88 6.46
CA ILE A 304 -7.39 7.64 6.15
C ILE A 304 -7.16 7.80 4.63
N ALA A 305 -7.65 6.88 3.79
CA ALA A 305 -7.57 6.96 2.32
C ALA A 305 -8.87 7.50 1.72
N THR A 306 -8.75 8.56 0.90
CA THR A 306 -9.83 9.03 0.02
C THR A 306 -9.76 8.28 -1.32
N PHE A 307 -10.87 7.72 -1.78
CA PHE A 307 -10.97 6.99 -3.03
C PHE A 307 -11.70 7.83 -4.09
N ASP A 308 -10.93 8.36 -5.04
CA ASP A 308 -11.41 9.08 -6.23
C ASP A 308 -10.42 8.77 -7.38
N PRO A 309 -10.87 8.27 -8.55
CA PRO A 309 -9.96 7.90 -9.61
C PRO A 309 -9.41 9.09 -10.42
N ALA A 310 -9.92 10.31 -10.24
CA ALA A 310 -9.44 11.48 -10.95
C ALA A 310 -8.00 11.88 -10.56
N ILE A 311 -7.15 12.15 -11.55
CA ILE A 311 -5.76 12.59 -11.35
C ILE A 311 -5.74 14.07 -10.93
N LYS A 312 -5.76 14.33 -9.62
CA LYS A 312 -5.81 15.69 -9.05
C LYS A 312 -4.46 16.42 -9.17
N PRO A 313 -4.42 17.74 -9.45
CA PRO A 313 -3.17 18.50 -9.61
C PRO A 313 -2.23 18.45 -8.40
N GLN A 314 -2.79 18.33 -7.19
CA GLN A 314 -2.03 18.16 -5.93
C GLN A 314 -1.20 16.88 -5.95
N LEU A 315 -1.71 15.80 -6.55
CA LEU A 315 -1.03 14.50 -6.64
C LEU A 315 0.06 14.52 -7.72
N VAL A 316 -0.18 15.21 -8.84
CA VAL A 316 0.84 15.48 -9.87
C VAL A 316 1.97 16.35 -9.30
N SER A 317 1.65 17.33 -8.46
CA SER A 317 2.64 18.15 -7.74
C SER A 317 3.48 17.31 -6.76
N ALA A 318 2.85 16.37 -6.03
CA ALA A 318 3.57 15.43 -5.16
C ALA A 318 4.55 14.55 -5.95
N LEU A 319 4.11 13.93 -7.07
CA LEU A 319 5.00 13.16 -7.96
C LEU A 319 6.25 13.95 -8.36
N LYS A 320 6.10 15.22 -8.77
CA LYS A 320 7.23 16.07 -9.16
C LYS A 320 8.21 16.31 -8.00
N GLN A 321 7.72 16.35 -6.77
CA GLN A 321 8.57 16.44 -5.58
C GLN A 321 9.25 15.11 -5.25
N ASP A 322 8.60 13.96 -5.48
CA ASP A 322 9.15 12.63 -5.16
C ASP A 322 10.29 12.20 -6.09
N VAL A 323 10.34 12.72 -7.33
CA VAL A 323 11.50 12.58 -8.23
C VAL A 323 12.80 13.01 -7.55
N SER A 324 12.77 14.05 -6.70
CA SER A 324 13.98 14.51 -5.98
C SER A 324 14.49 13.48 -4.95
N VAL A 325 13.58 12.75 -4.31
CA VAL A 325 13.90 11.71 -3.32
C VAL A 325 14.46 10.47 -4.02
N LEU A 326 13.80 10.02 -5.10
CA LEU A 326 14.24 8.89 -5.91
C LEU A 326 15.60 9.11 -6.58
N LYS A 327 15.89 10.33 -7.06
CA LYS A 327 17.20 10.72 -7.58
C LYS A 327 18.28 10.74 -6.49
N SER A 328 17.96 11.28 -5.31
CA SER A 328 18.89 11.31 -4.17
C SER A 328 19.28 9.89 -3.73
N ALA A 329 18.30 8.98 -3.66
CA ALA A 329 18.48 7.56 -3.39
C ALA A 329 19.06 6.75 -4.57
N LYS A 330 19.34 7.39 -5.72
CA LYS A 330 19.90 6.79 -6.96
C LYS A 330 19.04 5.66 -7.55
N LEU A 331 17.74 5.66 -7.27
CA LEU A 331 16.80 4.62 -7.72
C LEU A 331 16.33 4.84 -9.17
N THR A 332 16.30 6.10 -9.62
CA THR A 332 15.84 6.51 -10.96
C THR A 332 16.81 7.50 -11.60
N GLY A 333 16.81 7.56 -12.93
CA GLY A 333 17.37 8.67 -13.70
C GLY A 333 16.39 9.85 -13.77
N ASP A 334 16.41 10.56 -14.90
CA ASP A 334 15.42 11.59 -15.20
C ASP A 334 14.02 11.01 -15.45
N ILE A 335 13.03 11.65 -14.85
CA ILE A 335 11.61 11.33 -15.03
C ILE A 335 10.92 12.59 -15.52
N ASP A 336 10.17 12.41 -16.59
CA ASP A 336 9.27 13.42 -17.13
C ASP A 336 7.87 13.08 -16.63
N VAL A 337 7.41 13.79 -15.58
CA VAL A 337 6.13 13.52 -14.93
C VAL A 337 4.97 13.96 -15.82
N ASP A 338 5.12 15.07 -16.54
CA ASP A 338 4.07 15.60 -17.42
C ASP A 338 3.88 14.72 -18.66
N ALA A 339 4.95 14.11 -19.18
CA ALA A 339 4.84 13.08 -20.22
C ALA A 339 4.52 11.66 -19.67
N PHE A 340 4.32 11.48 -18.35
CA PHE A 340 3.91 10.20 -17.74
C PHE A 340 2.44 10.19 -17.31
N VAL A 341 1.94 11.31 -16.79
CA VAL A 341 0.53 11.51 -16.46
C VAL A 341 -0.31 11.60 -17.74
N ASP A 342 -1.39 10.82 -17.82
CA ASP A 342 -2.33 10.87 -18.95
C ASP A 342 -3.77 10.76 -18.46
N ASP A 343 -4.39 11.92 -18.17
CA ASP A 343 -5.75 12.00 -17.63
C ASP A 343 -6.83 11.64 -18.64
N GLN A 344 -6.52 11.59 -19.95
CA GLN A 344 -7.52 11.41 -21.01
C GLN A 344 -8.33 10.12 -20.83
N TYR A 345 -7.68 9.06 -20.34
CA TYR A 345 -8.27 7.75 -20.14
C TYR A 345 -9.32 7.75 -19.02
N VAL A 346 -8.99 8.23 -17.81
CA VAL A 346 -9.96 8.31 -16.70
C VAL A 346 -11.00 9.40 -16.92
N LYS A 347 -10.65 10.49 -17.60
CA LYS A 347 -11.59 11.54 -18.01
C LYS A 347 -12.64 11.03 -18.99
N LYS A 348 -12.25 10.16 -19.92
CA LYS A 348 -13.19 9.44 -20.81
C LYS A 348 -14.06 8.46 -20.02
N ALA A 349 -13.48 7.68 -19.09
CA ALA A 349 -14.22 6.71 -18.28
C ALA A 349 -15.25 7.35 -17.32
N LEU A 350 -14.94 8.52 -16.75
CA LEU A 350 -15.84 9.28 -15.86
C LEU A 350 -16.79 10.24 -16.61
N GLY A 351 -16.49 10.58 -17.86
CA GLY A 351 -17.29 11.50 -18.67
C GLY A 351 -17.61 12.81 -17.97
N ALA A 352 -18.90 13.13 -17.82
CA ALA A 352 -19.38 14.36 -17.21
C ALA A 352 -19.00 14.50 -15.71
N ASP A 353 -18.87 13.40 -14.98
CA ASP A 353 -18.48 13.46 -13.56
C ASP A 353 -17.02 13.87 -13.37
N TYR A 354 -16.14 13.79 -14.39
CA TYR A 354 -14.71 14.06 -14.23
C TYR A 354 -14.42 15.44 -13.61
N ALA A 355 -15.12 16.50 -14.03
CA ALA A 355 -14.92 17.84 -13.48
C ALA A 355 -15.32 17.94 -11.99
N LYS A 356 -16.40 17.25 -11.61
CA LYS A 356 -16.90 17.18 -10.23
C LYS A 356 -15.98 16.34 -9.34
N ARG A 357 -15.45 15.24 -9.86
CA ARG A 357 -14.42 14.41 -9.21
C ARG A 357 -13.12 15.20 -9.04
N LEU A 358 -12.64 15.86 -10.08
CA LEU A 358 -11.43 16.68 -10.02
C LEU A 358 -11.52 17.76 -8.94
N ALA A 359 -12.64 18.47 -8.86
CA ALA A 359 -12.93 19.50 -7.86
C ALA A 359 -13.32 18.97 -6.47
N SER A 360 -13.48 17.64 -6.28
CA SER A 360 -13.85 17.06 -4.99
C SER A 360 -12.77 17.30 -3.93
N THR A 361 -13.18 17.50 -2.68
CA THR A 361 -12.29 17.42 -1.50
C THR A 361 -12.65 16.20 -0.67
N PRO A 362 -11.69 15.57 0.02
CA PRO A 362 -12.00 14.58 1.06
C PRO A 362 -13.03 15.10 2.07
N PRO A 363 -13.90 14.25 2.63
CA PRO A 363 -14.63 14.60 3.85
C PRO A 363 -13.64 14.82 5.00
N ALA A 364 -14.02 15.64 5.97
CA ALA A 364 -13.27 15.71 7.21
C ALA A 364 -13.31 14.35 7.94
N ALA A 365 -12.20 13.96 8.56
CA ALA A 365 -12.17 12.81 9.44
C ALA A 365 -13.06 13.08 10.67
N ALA A 366 -13.79 12.05 11.12
CA ALA A 366 -14.74 12.16 12.22
C ALA A 366 -14.54 11.02 13.22
N SER A 367 -14.95 11.23 14.46
CA SER A 367 -15.02 10.16 15.46
C SER A 367 -16.16 9.21 15.10
N GLU A 368 -15.90 7.92 14.94
CA GLU A 368 -16.93 6.93 14.63
C GLU A 368 -16.76 5.60 15.35
N VAL A 369 -17.87 4.93 15.66
CA VAL A 369 -17.93 3.60 16.29
C VAL A 369 -18.50 2.60 15.30
N TRP A 370 -17.92 1.41 15.25
CA TRP A 370 -18.54 0.22 14.65
C TRP A 370 -19.14 -0.65 15.76
N PRO A 371 -20.48 -0.77 15.87
CA PRO A 371 -21.10 -1.74 16.78
C PRO A 371 -20.98 -3.18 16.26
N LYS A 372 -20.90 -4.16 17.17
CA LYS A 372 -20.89 -5.60 16.84
C LYS A 372 -22.18 -5.97 16.10
N GLY A 373 -22.04 -6.69 14.99
CA GLY A 373 -23.16 -7.11 14.14
C GLY A 373 -23.80 -6.00 13.30
N SER A 374 -23.30 -4.76 13.34
CA SER A 374 -23.82 -3.65 12.53
C SER A 374 -23.19 -3.60 11.13
N GLU A 375 -24.01 -3.36 10.11
CA GLU A 375 -23.57 -3.04 8.74
C GLU A 375 -23.23 -1.55 8.55
N LYS A 376 -23.32 -0.73 9.62
CA LYS A 376 -23.05 0.71 9.61
C LYS A 376 -22.29 1.15 10.86
N THR A 377 -21.48 2.20 10.71
CA THR A 377 -20.89 2.92 11.84
C THR A 377 -21.84 3.99 12.38
N VAL A 378 -21.54 4.49 13.58
CA VAL A 378 -22.22 5.62 14.23
C VAL A 378 -21.19 6.74 14.38
N GLY A 379 -21.46 7.92 13.80
CA GLY A 379 -20.58 9.09 13.85
C GLY A 379 -20.86 10.00 15.05
N PHE A 380 -19.82 10.65 15.57
CA PHE A 380 -19.85 11.52 16.75
C PHE A 380 -19.20 12.87 16.44
N LYS A 381 -19.70 13.94 17.07
CA LYS A 381 -19.21 15.33 16.88
C LYS A 381 -17.87 15.62 17.56
N SER A 382 -17.42 14.78 18.49
CA SER A 382 -16.15 14.93 19.20
C SER A 382 -15.63 13.58 19.72
N PRO A 383 -14.32 13.48 20.01
CA PRO A 383 -13.76 12.28 20.65
C PRO A 383 -14.39 12.00 22.02
N SER A 384 -14.65 13.03 22.85
CA SER A 384 -15.33 12.87 24.14
C SER A 384 -16.71 12.21 24.00
N ALA A 385 -17.53 12.65 23.04
CA ALA A 385 -18.87 12.09 22.82
C ALA A 385 -18.84 10.62 22.34
N LEU A 386 -17.79 10.24 21.60
CA LEU A 386 -17.52 8.83 21.26
C LEU A 386 -17.12 8.03 22.51
N LEU A 387 -16.28 8.59 23.39
CA LEU A 387 -15.87 7.92 24.63
C LEU A 387 -17.07 7.68 25.57
N SER A 388 -17.97 8.66 25.74
CA SER A 388 -19.22 8.50 26.50
C SER A 388 -20.05 7.32 25.97
N TYR A 389 -20.19 7.21 24.65
CA TYR A 389 -20.93 6.12 24.01
C TYR A 389 -20.23 4.77 24.19
N VAL A 390 -18.90 4.72 24.05
CA VAL A 390 -18.10 3.49 24.25
C VAL A 390 -18.20 2.99 25.69
N GLU A 391 -18.15 3.87 26.69
CA GLU A 391 -18.32 3.52 28.10
C GLU A 391 -19.71 2.91 28.36
N GLN A 392 -20.77 3.53 27.82
CA GLN A 392 -22.15 3.05 27.96
C GLN A 392 -22.41 1.72 27.24
N HIS A 393 -21.61 1.37 26.23
CA HIS A 393 -21.87 0.22 25.34
C HIS A 393 -20.72 -0.80 25.26
N LYS A 394 -19.77 -0.84 26.21
CA LYS A 394 -18.49 -1.61 26.15
C LYS A 394 -18.58 -2.97 25.45
N ASN A 395 -19.54 -3.80 25.86
CA ASN A 395 -19.69 -5.18 25.37
C ASN A 395 -20.19 -5.27 23.91
N GLY A 396 -20.80 -4.20 23.37
CA GLY A 396 -21.32 -4.08 22.02
C GLY A 396 -20.40 -3.35 21.02
N ILE A 397 -19.24 -2.83 21.44
CA ILE A 397 -18.29 -2.16 20.54
C ILE A 397 -17.45 -3.19 19.77
N ARG A 398 -17.38 -3.08 18.44
CA ARG A 398 -16.46 -3.87 17.59
C ARG A 398 -15.13 -3.14 17.40
N ALA A 399 -15.23 -1.86 17.02
CA ALA A 399 -14.10 -0.94 16.92
C ALA A 399 -14.60 0.49 17.20
N ALA A 400 -13.69 1.37 17.60
CA ALA A 400 -13.94 2.80 17.75
C ALA A 400 -12.75 3.57 17.19
N TYR A 401 -13.03 4.63 16.46
CA TYR A 401 -12.06 5.39 15.66
C TYR A 401 -12.16 6.88 15.97
N VAL A 402 -11.02 7.56 16.06
CA VAL A 402 -10.93 8.99 16.37
C VAL A 402 -9.86 9.66 15.51
N PRO A 403 -10.08 10.91 15.05
CA PRO A 403 -9.07 11.66 14.30
C PRO A 403 -8.00 12.23 15.23
N ASP A 404 -6.73 12.12 14.84
CA ASP A 404 -5.60 12.78 15.51
C ASP A 404 -5.81 14.30 15.63
N ALA A 405 -5.61 14.85 16.83
CA ALA A 405 -5.85 16.27 17.13
C ALA A 405 -4.93 17.26 16.38
N THR A 406 -3.87 16.79 15.72
CA THR A 406 -2.89 17.59 14.96
C THR A 406 -2.91 17.34 13.45
N THR A 407 -3.16 16.11 13.01
CA THR A 407 -3.13 15.74 11.58
C THR A 407 -4.49 15.36 10.99
N GLY A 408 -5.48 15.09 11.83
CA GLY A 408 -6.77 14.53 11.41
C GLY A 408 -6.70 13.06 10.97
N THR A 409 -5.53 12.40 11.02
CA THR A 409 -5.40 10.98 10.68
C THR A 409 -6.29 10.14 11.61
N LEU A 410 -7.25 9.39 11.05
CA LEU A 410 -8.10 8.49 11.81
C LEU A 410 -7.25 7.40 12.47
N TRP A 411 -7.54 7.06 13.73
CA TRP A 411 -6.82 6.03 14.49
C TRP A 411 -7.76 5.26 15.41
N PHE A 412 -7.36 4.06 15.84
CA PHE A 412 -8.12 3.30 16.84
C PHE A 412 -8.11 4.02 18.19
N ALA A 413 -9.29 4.24 18.78
CA ALA A 413 -9.45 4.99 20.02
C ALA A 413 -8.68 4.37 21.20
N ASP A 414 -8.63 3.03 21.27
CA ASP A 414 -7.91 2.30 22.33
C ASP A 414 -6.39 2.16 22.06
N LYS A 415 -5.91 2.60 20.88
CA LYS A 415 -4.48 2.64 20.50
C LYS A 415 -3.95 4.08 20.35
N ALA A 416 -4.76 5.09 20.63
CA ALA A 416 -4.36 6.49 20.62
C ALA A 416 -3.70 6.88 21.96
N VAL A 417 -2.79 7.85 21.90
CA VAL A 417 -2.29 8.57 23.08
C VAL A 417 -3.32 9.65 23.42
N TRP A 418 -3.88 9.61 24.62
CA TRP A 418 -4.90 10.57 25.04
C TRP A 418 -4.30 11.68 25.90
N VAL A 419 -4.72 12.92 25.65
CA VAL A 419 -4.46 14.09 26.49
C VAL A 419 -5.79 14.61 27.02
N ALA A 420 -5.85 14.88 28.33
CA ALA A 420 -6.89 15.73 28.90
C ALA A 420 -6.37 17.17 28.97
N ASP A 421 -7.13 18.12 28.44
CA ASP A 421 -6.94 19.56 28.64
C ASP A 421 -8.29 20.16 29.02
N ARG A 422 -8.45 20.47 30.32
CA ARG A 422 -9.70 20.94 30.94
C ARG A 422 -10.85 19.94 30.73
N ASP A 423 -11.82 20.28 29.89
CA ASP A 423 -12.99 19.51 29.48
C ASP A 423 -12.77 18.74 28.15
N GLN A 424 -11.64 18.95 27.47
CA GLN A 424 -11.33 18.33 26.20
C GLN A 424 -10.52 17.05 26.37
N LEU A 425 -10.91 16.00 25.64
CA LEU A 425 -10.19 14.74 25.52
C LEU A 425 -9.68 14.63 24.08
N LEU A 426 -8.37 14.79 23.93
CA LEU A 426 -7.68 14.93 22.64
C LEU A 426 -6.86 13.68 22.35
N PRO A 427 -7.18 12.92 21.28
CA PRO A 427 -6.42 11.74 20.87
C PRO A 427 -5.31 12.11 19.88
N PHE A 428 -4.19 11.39 19.96
CA PHE A 428 -3.03 11.53 19.09
C PHE A 428 -2.54 10.15 18.65
N VAL A 429 -2.11 10.03 17.40
CA VAL A 429 -1.45 8.84 16.85
C VAL A 429 -0.07 8.65 17.49
N ALA A 430 0.73 9.73 17.59
CA ALA A 430 2.12 9.67 18.00
C ALA A 430 2.36 10.30 19.39
N PRO A 431 3.16 9.66 20.28
CA PRO A 431 3.55 10.25 21.57
C PRO A 431 4.26 11.61 21.44
N ALA A 432 4.97 11.85 20.33
CA ALA A 432 5.68 13.10 20.08
C ALA A 432 4.74 14.31 19.95
N THR A 433 3.63 14.18 19.20
CA THR A 433 2.67 15.27 19.01
C THR A 433 1.84 15.52 20.27
N ALA A 434 1.43 14.46 20.98
CA ALA A 434 0.80 14.57 22.30
C ALA A 434 1.70 15.31 23.32
N LYS A 435 3.01 15.00 23.33
CA LYS A 435 3.98 15.66 24.21
C LYS A 435 4.22 17.12 23.83
N ALA A 436 4.26 17.44 22.54
CA ALA A 436 4.37 18.83 22.07
C ALA A 436 3.16 19.66 22.51
N TYR A 437 1.94 19.16 22.30
CA TYR A 437 0.71 19.80 22.76
C TYR A 437 0.74 20.07 24.28
N VAL A 438 1.09 19.06 25.09
CA VAL A 438 1.18 19.19 26.56
C VAL A 438 2.27 20.18 27.01
N ALA A 439 3.35 20.36 26.24
CA ALA A 439 4.38 21.36 26.56
C ALA A 439 3.91 22.80 26.27
N GLU A 440 2.95 22.99 25.36
CA GLU A 440 2.39 24.28 24.97
C GLU A 440 1.15 24.66 25.80
N HIS A 441 0.40 23.67 26.30
CA HIS A 441 -0.90 23.86 26.96
C HIS A 441 -0.80 23.65 28.48
N THR A 442 -0.70 24.74 29.24
CA THR A 442 -0.58 24.70 30.71
C THR A 442 -1.83 24.08 31.36
N GLY A 443 -1.64 22.93 32.00
CA GLY A 443 -2.71 22.14 32.64
C GLY A 443 -3.11 20.89 31.84
N ALA A 444 -2.72 20.80 30.57
CA ALA A 444 -2.90 19.58 29.79
C ALA A 444 -2.00 18.45 30.31
N ARG A 445 -2.47 17.20 30.21
CA ARG A 445 -1.72 16.02 30.65
C ARG A 445 -2.06 14.79 29.83
N VAL A 446 -1.05 13.95 29.53
CA VAL A 446 -1.28 12.61 28.97
C VAL A 446 -2.00 11.75 30.02
N ILE A 447 -2.99 10.98 29.59
CA ILE A 447 -3.81 10.08 30.41
C ILE A 447 -3.95 8.70 29.75
N THR A 448 -4.40 7.68 30.47
CA THR A 448 -4.71 6.39 29.85
C THR A 448 -6.07 6.43 29.15
N TYR A 449 -6.31 5.48 28.23
CA TYR A 449 -7.62 5.31 27.60
C TYR A 449 -8.74 5.00 28.63
N ALA A 450 -8.41 4.32 29.73
CA ALA A 450 -9.37 4.07 30.81
C ALA A 450 -9.72 5.35 31.58
N ASP A 451 -8.74 6.22 31.84
CA ASP A 451 -8.99 7.55 32.42
C ASP A 451 -9.80 8.43 31.47
N ALA A 452 -9.60 8.31 30.15
CA ALA A 452 -10.31 9.07 29.14
C ALA A 452 -11.78 8.67 29.05
N LEU A 453 -12.07 7.36 29.05
CA LEU A 453 -13.44 6.85 29.17
C LEU A 453 -14.11 7.34 30.46
N GLY A 454 -13.45 7.20 31.61
CA GLY A 454 -13.97 7.64 32.90
C GLY A 454 -14.19 9.15 33.03
N GLN A 455 -13.42 9.99 32.32
CA GLN A 455 -13.63 11.45 32.25
C GLN A 455 -14.73 11.87 31.24
N ALA A 456 -15.15 10.97 30.35
CA ALA A 456 -16.23 11.21 29.39
C ALA A 456 -17.61 10.68 29.85
N SER A 457 -17.71 10.18 31.08
CA SER A 457 -18.84 9.39 31.60
C SER A 457 -19.92 10.23 32.29
#